data_AF-A0AA91TJZ0-F1
#
_entry.id   AF-A0AA91TJZ0-F1
#
_cell.length_a   1.000
_cell.length_b   1.000
_cell.length_c   1.000
_cell.angle_alpha   90.00
_cell.angle_beta   90.00
_cell.angle_gamma   90.00
#
_symmetry.space_group_name_H-M   'P 1'
#
loop_
_entity.id
_entity.type
_entity.pdbx_description
1 polymer ?
#
loop_
_entity_poly.entity_id
_entity_poly.type
_entity_poly.pdbx_seq_one_letter_code
_entity_poly.pdbx_strand_id
1 'polypeptide(L)'
;MNINNIYKILIDMKNLMMGVMMFLTCTTTSMAQGFKEPEYIGQVSLVQSANSQVILEKEEAEMKTKTSGFGYIPIPGSSLLDKGKTFLRVKGESSPNKVAKGKVQFVVRVKDHNEDPKTTIGVFQFEAKKKERRFMLAEVGVLSGLKATTSFNTVAYEVEKFGESSFLVTISDAAPGEYGVTTTNFGHISTFSVK
;
A
#
# COMPACT_ATOMS: atom_id res chain seq x y z
N MET A 1 57.29 26.71 20.72
CA MET A 1 56.68 25.37 20.58
C MET A 1 57.69 24.48 19.86
N ASN A 2 58.06 23.32 20.41
CA ASN A 2 59.10 22.46 19.84
C ASN A 2 58.58 21.79 18.54
N ILE A 3 59.41 21.76 17.50
CA ILE A 3 59.12 21.12 16.20
C ILE A 3 58.59 19.69 16.38
N ASN A 4 59.15 18.92 17.32
CA ASN A 4 58.70 17.56 17.61
C ASN A 4 57.26 17.50 18.16
N ASN A 5 56.84 18.52 18.92
CA ASN A 5 55.45 18.61 19.39
C ASN A 5 54.47 18.96 18.27
N ILE A 6 54.90 19.77 17.29
CA ILE A 6 54.08 20.11 16.12
C ILE A 6 53.88 18.86 15.25
N TYR A 7 54.92 18.07 15.01
CA TYR A 7 54.81 16.81 14.26
C TYR A 7 53.88 15.81 14.95
N LYS A 8 53.96 15.70 16.28
CA LYS A 8 53.07 14.81 17.04
C LYS A 8 51.60 15.22 16.91
N ILE A 9 51.30 16.53 17.05
CA ILE A 9 49.94 17.06 16.90
C ILE A 9 49.39 16.82 15.49
N LEU A 10 50.20 17.01 14.44
CA LEU A 10 49.80 16.77 13.06
C LEU A 10 49.48 15.29 12.78
N ILE A 11 50.25 14.37 13.38
CA ILE A 11 50.01 12.93 13.27
C ILE A 11 48.71 12.55 14.01
N ASP A 12 48.51 13.08 15.22
CA ASP A 12 47.30 12.81 16.02
C ASP A 12 46.04 13.34 15.32
N MET A 13 46.11 14.54 14.71
CA MET A 13 45.01 15.10 13.91
C MET A 13 44.71 14.27 12.65
N LYS A 14 45.74 13.75 11.97
CA LYS A 14 45.56 12.88 10.79
C LYS A 14 44.87 11.57 11.18
N ASN A 15 45.30 10.97 12.29
CA ASN A 15 44.72 9.72 12.80
C ASN A 15 43.28 9.93 13.28
N LEU A 16 42.98 11.08 13.89
CA LEU A 16 41.61 11.47 14.25
C LEU A 16 40.74 11.67 12.99
N MET A 17 41.22 12.39 11.98
CA MET A 17 40.51 12.56 10.70
C MET A 17 40.22 11.21 10.02
N MET A 18 41.21 10.30 10.03
CA MET A 18 41.06 8.97 9.45
C MET A 18 40.05 8.11 10.23
N GLY A 19 40.01 8.24 11.55
CA GLY A 19 39.00 7.59 12.40
C GLY A 19 37.58 8.10 12.18
N VAL A 20 37.40 9.42 12.02
CA VAL A 20 36.09 10.02 11.71
C VAL A 20 35.59 9.61 10.33
N MET A 21 36.48 9.51 9.34
CA MET A 21 36.13 9.05 7.99
C MET A 21 35.67 7.58 7.96
N MET A 22 36.30 6.70 8.75
CA MET A 22 35.91 5.28 8.87
C MET A 22 34.56 5.09 9.58
N PHE A 23 34.23 5.94 10.55
CA PHE A 23 32.91 5.89 11.20
C PHE A 23 31.78 6.35 10.27
N LEU A 24 32.08 7.27 9.33
CA LEU A 24 31.08 7.80 8.40
C LEU A 24 30.72 6.83 7.27
N THR A 25 31.60 5.87 6.94
CA THR A 25 31.35 4.87 5.87
C THR A 25 30.72 3.57 6.37
N CYS A 26 30.57 3.38 7.68
CA CYS A 26 30.05 2.14 8.27
C CYS A 26 28.52 2.10 8.46
N THR A 27 27.78 3.15 8.10
CA THR A 27 26.32 3.22 8.34
C THR A 27 25.45 2.83 7.15
N THR A 28 26.03 2.48 6.00
CA THR A 28 25.27 1.98 4.84
C THR A 28 25.46 0.48 4.67
N THR A 29 25.09 -0.32 5.66
CA THR A 29 24.71 -1.71 5.38
C THR A 29 23.34 -1.67 4.73
N SER A 30 23.29 -1.32 3.44
CA SER A 30 22.14 -1.66 2.61
C SER A 30 22.06 -3.17 2.61
N MET A 31 21.18 -3.72 3.44
CA MET A 31 20.78 -5.10 3.32
C MET A 31 20.28 -5.24 1.89
N ALA A 32 21.01 -6.00 1.07
CA ALA A 32 20.54 -6.38 -0.25
C ALA A 32 19.31 -7.27 -0.03
N GLN A 33 18.14 -6.65 0.16
CA GLN A 33 16.86 -7.33 0.15
C GLN A 33 16.72 -7.92 -1.26
N GLY A 34 16.54 -9.24 -1.35
CA GLY A 34 16.60 -9.96 -2.63
C GLY A 34 15.47 -9.63 -3.62
N PHE A 35 14.52 -8.78 -3.22
CA PHE A 35 13.44 -8.25 -4.06
C PHE A 35 13.66 -6.76 -4.36
N LYS A 36 13.19 -6.28 -5.52
CA LYS A 36 13.43 -4.91 -6.04
C LYS A 36 12.18 -4.05 -5.93
N GLU A 37 12.34 -2.74 -5.77
CA GLU A 37 11.22 -1.81 -5.91
C GLU A 37 10.53 -1.93 -7.31
N PRO A 38 9.19 -1.90 -7.37
CA PRO A 38 8.47 -1.76 -8.63
C PRO A 38 8.86 -0.47 -9.37
N GLU A 39 8.81 -0.50 -10.69
CA GLU A 39 9.32 0.58 -11.54
C GLU A 39 8.41 1.82 -11.52
N TYR A 40 7.09 1.61 -11.50
CA TYR A 40 6.11 2.69 -11.65
C TYR A 40 5.28 2.91 -10.39
N ILE A 41 4.93 4.17 -10.14
CA ILE A 41 4.06 4.58 -9.03
C ILE A 41 2.74 3.80 -9.08
N GLY A 42 2.34 3.27 -7.92
CA GLY A 42 1.14 2.47 -7.74
C GLY A 42 1.26 1.04 -8.27
N GLN A 43 2.42 0.59 -8.74
CA GLN A 43 2.64 -0.85 -8.97
C GLN A 43 2.83 -1.58 -7.64
N VAL A 44 2.39 -2.84 -7.66
CA VAL A 44 2.48 -3.74 -6.52
C VAL A 44 3.18 -5.01 -7.01
N SER A 45 4.28 -5.40 -6.38
CA SER A 45 4.91 -6.71 -6.60
C SER A 45 4.62 -7.64 -5.43
N LEU A 46 4.13 -8.83 -5.72
CA LEU A 46 4.00 -9.92 -4.76
C LEU A 46 5.37 -10.55 -4.51
N VAL A 47 5.75 -10.68 -3.25
CA VAL A 47 6.97 -11.38 -2.84
C VAL A 47 6.65 -12.87 -2.73
N GLN A 48 7.27 -13.70 -3.59
CA GLN A 48 7.06 -15.15 -3.62
C GLN A 48 8.12 -15.91 -2.82
N SER A 49 9.36 -15.41 -2.80
CA SER A 49 10.47 -15.95 -2.02
C SER A 49 11.51 -14.86 -1.78
N ALA A 50 12.58 -15.18 -1.04
CA ALA A 50 13.63 -14.22 -0.67
C ALA A 50 14.24 -13.46 -1.87
N ASN A 51 14.26 -14.07 -3.06
CA ASN A 51 14.86 -13.50 -4.28
C ASN A 51 13.88 -13.46 -5.46
N SER A 52 12.58 -13.66 -5.23
CA SER A 52 11.58 -13.74 -6.31
C SER A 52 10.35 -12.90 -5.99
N GLN A 53 9.97 -12.08 -6.97
CA GLN A 53 8.76 -11.28 -6.92
C GLN A 53 8.10 -11.23 -8.29
N VAL A 54 6.79 -11.05 -8.31
CA VAL A 54 5.99 -10.89 -9.53
C VAL A 54 5.12 -9.65 -9.43
N ILE A 55 5.05 -8.85 -10.49
CA ILE A 55 4.15 -7.69 -10.53
C ILE A 55 2.72 -8.19 -10.62
N LEU A 56 1.87 -7.72 -9.71
CA LEU A 56 0.45 -8.03 -9.74
C LEU A 56 -0.20 -7.35 -10.95
N GLU A 57 -0.91 -8.15 -11.74
CA GLU A 57 -1.75 -7.61 -12.80
C GLU A 57 -2.85 -6.73 -12.19
N LYS A 58 -3.06 -5.56 -12.78
CA LYS A 58 -4.14 -4.66 -12.39
C LYS A 58 -5.39 -4.97 -13.18
N GLU A 59 -6.52 -4.93 -12.50
CA GLU A 59 -7.83 -5.07 -13.12
C GLU A 59 -8.55 -3.73 -13.11
N GLU A 60 -9.30 -3.46 -14.19
CA GLU A 60 -10.15 -2.27 -14.28
C GLU A 60 -11.27 -2.33 -13.23
N ALA A 61 -11.48 -1.22 -12.53
CA ALA A 61 -12.49 -1.09 -11.51
C ALA A 61 -13.45 0.07 -11.81
N GLU A 62 -14.74 -0.20 -11.68
CA GLU A 62 -15.84 0.74 -11.89
C GLU A 62 -16.38 1.20 -10.52
N MET A 63 -16.51 2.51 -10.31
CA MET A 63 -17.22 3.04 -9.14
C MET A 63 -18.72 3.11 -9.44
N LYS A 64 -19.56 2.48 -8.61
CA LYS A 64 -21.02 2.48 -8.76
C LYS A 64 -21.71 2.88 -7.46
N THR A 65 -22.50 3.93 -7.52
CA THR A 65 -23.37 4.35 -6.42
C THR A 65 -24.76 3.76 -6.60
N LYS A 66 -25.25 3.08 -5.56
CA LYS A 66 -26.63 2.60 -5.47
C LYS A 66 -27.35 3.38 -4.39
N THR A 67 -28.50 3.94 -4.73
CA THR A 67 -29.35 4.67 -3.79
C THR A 67 -30.66 3.91 -3.60
N SER A 68 -31.08 3.70 -2.35
CA SER A 68 -32.39 3.11 -2.05
C SER A 68 -33.43 4.22 -1.89
N GLY A 69 -34.06 4.61 -2.99
CA GLY A 69 -35.01 5.72 -3.07
C GLY A 69 -35.10 6.19 -4.52
N PHE A 70 -36.24 6.75 -4.95
CA PHE A 70 -36.50 7.17 -6.33
C PHE A 70 -35.27 7.89 -6.94
N GLY A 71 -34.68 7.26 -7.97
CA GLY A 71 -33.32 7.53 -8.40
C GLY A 71 -33.07 8.98 -8.82
N TYR A 72 -31.88 9.49 -8.52
CA TYR A 72 -31.25 10.66 -9.15
C TYR A 72 -32.18 11.85 -9.48
N ILE A 73 -33.15 12.18 -8.62
CA ILE A 73 -33.90 13.43 -8.76
C ILE A 73 -33.29 14.44 -7.78
N PRO A 74 -32.52 15.44 -8.25
CA PRO A 74 -32.15 16.56 -7.40
C PRO A 74 -33.41 17.42 -7.18
N ILE A 75 -34.23 17.06 -6.19
CA ILE A 75 -35.38 17.88 -5.77
C ILE A 75 -34.88 18.86 -4.70
N PRO A 76 -34.83 20.18 -4.97
CA PRO A 76 -34.54 21.15 -3.92
C PRO A 76 -35.65 21.11 -2.86
N GLY A 77 -35.27 20.82 -1.61
CA GLY A 77 -36.19 20.82 -0.46
C GLY A 77 -36.67 19.44 0.02
N SER A 78 -36.38 18.34 -0.69
CA SER A 78 -36.58 17.00 -0.12
C SER A 78 -35.37 16.61 0.72
N SER A 79 -35.59 16.29 1.99
CA SER A 79 -34.55 15.86 2.92
C SER A 79 -33.72 14.71 2.32
N LEU A 80 -32.40 14.91 2.20
CA LEU A 80 -31.38 13.94 1.81
C LEU A 80 -31.31 12.75 2.80
N LEU A 81 -32.38 11.96 2.89
CA LEU A 81 -32.46 10.77 3.75
C LEU A 81 -32.21 9.47 2.96
N ASP A 82 -31.85 9.60 1.68
CA ASP A 82 -31.62 8.46 0.82
C ASP A 82 -30.33 7.74 1.20
N LYS A 83 -30.47 6.46 1.54
CA LYS A 83 -29.32 5.60 1.84
C LYS A 83 -28.57 5.34 0.54
N GLY A 84 -27.33 5.82 0.45
CA GLY A 84 -26.46 5.65 -0.71
C GLY A 84 -25.29 4.73 -0.38
N LYS A 85 -25.09 3.65 -1.14
CA LYS A 85 -23.91 2.78 -1.04
C LYS A 85 -23.07 2.92 -2.30
N THR A 86 -21.81 3.29 -2.14
CA THR A 86 -20.84 3.36 -3.24
C THR A 86 -19.97 2.11 -3.21
N PHE A 87 -19.89 1.42 -4.34
CA PHE A 87 -19.09 0.22 -4.51
C PHE A 87 -17.99 0.45 -5.54
N LEU A 88 -16.80 -0.07 -5.27
CA LEU A 88 -15.77 -0.33 -6.26
C LEU A 88 -15.98 -1.74 -6.79
N ARG A 89 -16.08 -1.89 -8.11
CA ARG A 89 -16.46 -3.14 -8.76
C ARG A 89 -15.42 -3.56 -9.79
N VAL A 90 -14.93 -4.78 -9.67
CA VAL A 90 -14.05 -5.43 -10.64
C VAL A 90 -14.83 -6.56 -11.31
N LYS A 91 -14.69 -6.72 -12.63
CA LYS A 91 -15.35 -7.82 -13.36
C LYS A 91 -14.68 -9.16 -13.05
N GLY A 92 -15.43 -10.24 -13.21
CA GLY A 92 -14.94 -11.59 -12.97
C GLY A 92 -15.03 -12.02 -11.52
N GLU A 93 -15.16 -13.33 -11.32
CA GLU A 93 -15.35 -13.95 -10.01
C GLU A 93 -14.04 -14.08 -9.20
N SER A 94 -12.88 -14.04 -9.86
CA SER A 94 -11.60 -14.29 -9.22
C SER A 94 -10.45 -13.60 -9.93
N SER A 95 -9.45 -13.12 -9.18
CA SER A 95 -8.26 -12.42 -9.69
C SER A 95 -7.38 -13.33 -10.55
N PRO A 96 -6.70 -12.80 -11.59
CA PRO A 96 -5.67 -13.57 -12.29
C PRO A 96 -4.49 -13.92 -11.37
N ASN A 97 -4.19 -13.10 -10.36
CA ASN A 97 -3.05 -13.31 -9.47
C ASN A 97 -3.43 -14.26 -8.32
N LYS A 98 -2.83 -15.45 -8.25
CA LYS A 98 -3.10 -16.46 -7.22
C LYS A 98 -2.00 -16.50 -6.17
N VAL A 99 -2.41 -16.51 -4.91
CA VAL A 99 -1.53 -16.53 -3.73
C VAL A 99 -1.94 -17.68 -2.82
N ALA A 100 -0.96 -18.32 -2.20
CA ALA A 100 -1.21 -19.35 -1.19
C ALA A 100 -1.75 -18.72 0.10
N LYS A 101 -2.56 -19.46 0.86
CA LYS A 101 -2.98 -19.08 2.21
C LYS A 101 -1.80 -18.79 3.13
N GLY A 102 -2.01 -17.85 4.06
CA GLY A 102 -1.10 -17.53 5.15
C GLY A 102 -0.47 -16.16 4.98
N LYS A 103 0.85 -16.07 5.22
CA LYS A 103 1.56 -14.79 5.12
C LYS A 103 1.65 -14.33 3.66
N VAL A 104 1.12 -13.14 3.38
CA VAL A 104 1.20 -12.50 2.06
C VAL A 104 2.00 -11.20 2.19
N GLN A 105 3.02 -11.04 1.36
CA GLN A 105 3.88 -9.86 1.35
C GLN A 105 3.94 -9.24 -0.03
N PHE A 106 3.90 -7.91 -0.11
CA PHE A 106 4.04 -7.19 -1.36
C PHE A 106 4.77 -5.86 -1.19
N VAL A 107 5.52 -5.45 -2.21
CA VAL A 107 6.17 -4.15 -2.28
C VAL A 107 5.28 -3.21 -3.09
N VAL A 108 4.92 -2.07 -2.49
CA VAL A 108 4.05 -1.06 -3.10
C VAL A 108 4.86 0.19 -3.41
N ARG A 109 4.96 0.55 -4.69
CA ARG A 109 5.61 1.79 -5.12
C ARG A 109 4.66 2.96 -4.90
N VAL A 110 5.09 3.98 -4.16
CA VAL A 110 4.28 5.17 -3.85
C VAL A 110 4.82 6.43 -4.49
N LYS A 111 4.00 7.49 -4.52
CA LYS A 111 4.40 8.81 -5.03
C LYS A 111 5.26 9.57 -4.03
N ASP A 112 4.83 9.57 -2.76
CA ASP A 112 5.54 10.20 -1.65
C ASP A 112 5.81 9.16 -0.57
N HIS A 113 7.08 8.95 -0.24
CA HIS A 113 7.54 7.98 0.75
C HIS A 113 7.57 8.54 2.18
N ASN A 114 7.18 9.81 2.34
CA ASN A 114 7.11 10.47 3.64
C ASN A 114 5.68 10.60 4.18
N GLU A 115 4.67 10.33 3.36
CA GLU A 115 3.28 10.22 3.80
C GLU A 115 3.06 8.98 4.67
N ASP A 116 2.02 9.01 5.52
CA ASP A 116 1.63 7.86 6.31
C ASP A 116 1.12 6.74 5.37
N PRO A 117 1.82 5.59 5.30
CA PRO A 117 1.46 4.50 4.39
C PRO A 117 0.04 3.98 4.62
N LYS A 118 -0.53 4.09 5.83
CA LYS A 118 -1.89 3.65 6.10
C LYS A 118 -2.96 4.57 5.50
N THR A 119 -2.59 5.80 5.16
CA THR A 119 -3.46 6.76 4.47
C THR A 119 -3.27 6.71 2.95
N THR A 120 -2.08 6.29 2.49
CA THR A 120 -1.74 6.23 1.06
C THR A 120 -2.01 4.86 0.44
N ILE A 121 -1.93 3.77 1.21
CA ILE A 121 -2.12 2.38 0.74
C ILE A 121 -3.43 1.82 1.29
N GLY A 122 -4.30 1.38 0.38
CA GLY A 122 -5.53 0.67 0.70
C GLY A 122 -5.39 -0.83 0.50
N VAL A 123 -5.70 -1.63 1.52
CA VAL A 123 -5.79 -3.09 1.43
C VAL A 123 -7.13 -3.57 1.94
N PHE A 124 -7.91 -4.19 1.06
CA PHE A 124 -9.28 -4.59 1.35
C PHE A 124 -9.63 -5.95 0.75
N GLN A 125 -10.62 -6.59 1.37
CA GLN A 125 -11.22 -7.82 0.85
C GLN A 125 -12.49 -7.48 0.05
N PHE A 126 -12.60 -8.04 -1.15
CA PHE A 126 -13.80 -7.96 -1.96
C PHE A 126 -14.88 -8.93 -1.47
N GLU A 127 -16.13 -8.54 -1.64
CA GLU A 127 -17.27 -9.46 -1.67
C GLU A 127 -17.35 -10.08 -3.07
N ALA A 128 -17.01 -11.38 -3.18
CA ALA A 128 -17.11 -12.12 -4.43
C ALA A 128 -18.57 -12.42 -4.79
N LYS A 129 -18.94 -12.16 -6.05
CA LYS A 129 -20.24 -12.50 -6.66
C LYS A 129 -19.97 -13.29 -7.95
N LYS A 130 -21.00 -13.97 -8.46
CA LYS A 130 -20.91 -14.84 -9.66
C LYS A 130 -20.29 -14.19 -10.91
N LYS A 131 -20.31 -12.87 -11.05
CA LYS A 131 -19.82 -12.16 -12.26
C LYS A 131 -18.89 -10.99 -11.95
N GLU A 132 -18.67 -10.69 -10.67
CA GLU A 132 -17.95 -9.50 -10.23
C GLU A 132 -17.45 -9.67 -8.80
N ARG A 133 -16.42 -8.90 -8.45
CA ARG A 133 -15.96 -8.68 -7.09
C ARG A 133 -16.24 -7.23 -6.74
N ARG A 134 -16.82 -6.97 -5.57
CA ARG A 134 -17.17 -5.60 -5.18
C ARG A 134 -16.71 -5.29 -3.76
N PHE A 135 -16.28 -4.06 -3.57
CA PHE A 135 -15.86 -3.55 -2.29
C PHE A 135 -16.67 -2.29 -1.96
N MET A 136 -17.25 -2.21 -0.75
CA MET A 136 -18.07 -1.05 -0.36
C MET A 136 -17.16 0.07 0.12
N LEU A 137 -17.11 1.16 -0.64
CA LEU A 137 -16.26 2.32 -0.35
C LEU A 137 -16.87 3.24 0.69
N ALA A 138 -18.17 3.47 0.57
CA ALA A 138 -18.89 4.41 1.42
C ALA A 138 -20.35 3.99 1.54
N GLU A 139 -20.93 4.27 2.70
CA GLU A 139 -22.36 4.21 2.95
C GLU A 139 -22.80 5.52 3.61
N VAL A 140 -23.78 6.17 2.99
CA VAL A 140 -24.46 7.35 3.53
C VAL A 140 -25.80 6.88 4.07
N GLY A 141 -26.07 7.13 5.35
CA GLY A 141 -27.32 6.74 5.99
C GLY A 141 -27.67 7.63 7.19
N VAL A 142 -28.97 7.77 7.45
CA VAL A 142 -29.55 8.62 8.52
C VAL A 142 -29.04 8.25 9.91
N LEU A 143 -28.75 6.96 10.15
CA LEU A 143 -28.26 6.45 11.43
C LEU A 143 -26.74 6.65 11.62
N SER A 144 -26.00 6.88 10.53
CA SER A 144 -24.53 7.01 10.53
C SER A 144 -24.06 8.45 10.78
N GLY A 145 -24.99 9.38 11.01
CA GLY A 145 -24.70 10.79 11.32
C GLY A 145 -23.72 11.42 10.32
N LEU A 146 -24.11 11.58 9.05
CA LEU A 146 -23.34 12.31 8.01
C LEU A 146 -21.84 11.95 7.85
N LYS A 147 -21.36 10.84 8.43
CA LYS A 147 -19.97 10.42 8.28
C LYS A 147 -19.86 9.45 7.13
N ALA A 148 -19.40 9.95 5.98
CA ALA A 148 -18.89 9.11 4.90
C ALA A 148 -17.62 8.39 5.41
N THR A 149 -17.76 7.15 5.87
CA THR A 149 -16.60 6.34 6.26
C THR A 149 -16.00 5.73 5.00
N THR A 150 -14.86 6.28 4.57
CA THR A 150 -14.06 5.72 3.48
C THR A 150 -13.17 4.62 4.05
N SER A 151 -13.63 3.37 4.02
CA SER A 151 -12.99 2.27 4.76
C SER A 151 -12.06 1.42 3.89
N PHE A 152 -11.01 1.94 3.28
CA PHE A 152 -10.14 1.12 2.38
C PHE A 152 -9.30 0.05 3.07
N ASN A 153 -9.18 0.09 4.40
CA ASN A 153 -8.34 -0.81 5.18
C ASN A 153 -9.21 -1.79 5.98
N THR A 154 -9.98 -2.63 5.27
CA THR A 154 -10.76 -3.71 5.92
C THR A 154 -9.92 -4.93 6.27
N VAL A 155 -8.70 -5.00 5.75
CA VAL A 155 -7.72 -6.06 6.06
C VAL A 155 -6.63 -5.45 6.93
N ALA A 156 -6.34 -6.11 8.05
CA ALA A 156 -5.21 -5.72 8.89
C ALA A 156 -3.90 -6.09 8.19
N TYR A 157 -2.99 -5.13 8.13
CA TYR A 157 -1.64 -5.32 7.59
C TYR A 157 -0.61 -4.51 8.37
N GLU A 158 0.61 -5.02 8.35
CA GLU A 158 1.82 -4.32 8.78
C GLU A 158 2.48 -3.66 7.58
N VAL A 159 3.13 -2.52 7.79
CA VAL A 159 3.79 -1.78 6.73
C VAL A 159 5.07 -1.14 7.24
N GLU A 160 6.14 -1.28 6.45
CA GLU A 160 7.45 -0.72 6.74
C GLU A 160 8.07 -0.12 5.47
N LYS A 161 9.00 0.84 5.64
CA LYS A 161 9.72 1.46 4.52
C LYS A 161 10.55 0.41 3.78
N PHE A 162 10.56 0.49 2.46
CA PHE A 162 11.28 -0.44 1.61
C PHE A 162 11.96 0.31 0.46
N GLY A 163 13.29 0.22 0.40
CA GLY A 163 14.07 0.99 -0.58
C GLY A 163 13.89 2.50 -0.39
N GLU A 164 13.96 3.24 -1.49
CA GLU A 164 13.91 4.71 -1.45
C GLU A 164 12.49 5.26 -1.60
N SER A 165 11.55 4.45 -2.09
CA SER A 165 10.29 4.98 -2.62
C SER A 165 9.11 4.02 -2.61
N SER A 166 9.23 2.95 -1.82
CA SER A 166 8.24 1.89 -1.72
C SER A 166 8.03 1.49 -0.26
N PHE A 167 6.95 0.76 -0.02
CA PHE A 167 6.68 0.15 1.28
C PHE A 167 6.54 -1.35 1.14
N LEU A 168 7.05 -2.10 2.10
CA LEU A 168 6.80 -3.53 2.26
C LEU A 168 5.54 -3.69 3.12
N VAL A 169 4.50 -4.27 2.55
CA VAL A 169 3.22 -4.51 3.20
C VAL A 169 3.07 -6.00 3.46
N THR A 170 2.66 -6.34 4.69
CA THR A 170 2.54 -7.73 5.15
C THR A 170 1.16 -7.99 5.74
N ILE A 171 0.47 -9.00 5.20
CA ILE A 171 -0.73 -9.60 5.80
C ILE A 171 -0.27 -10.89 6.46
N SER A 172 -0.33 -10.97 7.80
CA SER A 172 0.27 -12.09 8.55
C SER A 172 -0.46 -13.42 8.34
N ASP A 173 -1.78 -13.39 8.26
CA ASP A 173 -2.63 -14.56 8.01
C ASP A 173 -3.81 -14.19 7.11
N ALA A 174 -3.58 -14.22 5.80
CA ALA A 174 -4.61 -13.95 4.81
C ALA A 174 -5.54 -15.17 4.70
N ALA A 175 -6.82 -14.96 5.03
CA ALA A 175 -7.86 -15.96 4.85
C ALA A 175 -8.16 -16.20 3.34
N PRO A 176 -8.76 -17.34 2.96
CA PRO A 176 -9.23 -17.53 1.60
C PRO A 176 -10.21 -16.44 1.17
N GLY A 177 -10.02 -15.90 -0.04
CA GLY A 177 -10.86 -14.81 -0.55
C GLY A 177 -10.21 -14.00 -1.67
N GLU A 178 -10.89 -12.91 -2.03
CA GLU A 178 -10.49 -12.00 -3.10
C GLU A 178 -10.09 -10.65 -2.51
N TYR A 179 -8.94 -10.12 -2.91
CA TYR A 179 -8.34 -8.95 -2.28
C TYR A 179 -7.92 -7.91 -3.31
N GLY A 180 -7.90 -6.65 -2.88
CA GLY A 180 -7.44 -5.51 -3.66
C GLY A 180 -6.38 -4.72 -2.88
N VAL A 181 -5.37 -4.26 -3.61
CA VAL A 181 -4.35 -3.32 -3.14
C VAL A 181 -4.37 -2.09 -4.06
N THR A 182 -4.49 -0.92 -3.46
CA THR A 182 -4.47 0.35 -4.19
C THR A 182 -3.63 1.38 -3.47
N THR A 183 -3.22 2.41 -4.21
CA THR A 183 -2.69 3.64 -3.65
C THR A 183 -3.69 4.77 -3.88
N THR A 184 -3.49 5.56 -4.93
CA THR A 184 -4.33 6.72 -5.27
C THR A 184 -5.16 6.53 -6.54
N ASN A 185 -4.96 5.43 -7.27
CA ASN A 185 -5.70 5.15 -8.51
C ASN A 185 -6.77 4.08 -8.28
N PHE A 186 -8.04 4.50 -8.28
CA PHE A 186 -9.17 3.59 -8.11
C PHE A 186 -9.73 3.03 -9.41
N GLY A 187 -9.25 3.47 -10.58
CA GLY A 187 -9.68 2.94 -11.87
C GLY A 187 -9.00 1.62 -12.23
N HIS A 188 -7.82 1.35 -11.66
CA HIS A 188 -7.05 0.13 -11.89
C HIS A 188 -6.49 -0.39 -10.57
N ILE A 189 -6.97 -1.54 -10.13
CA ILE A 189 -6.67 -2.11 -8.82
C ILE A 189 -5.79 -3.33 -8.99
N SER A 190 -4.70 -3.42 -8.22
CA SER A 190 -3.92 -4.66 -8.14
C SER A 190 -4.73 -5.66 -7.32
N THR A 191 -5.12 -6.78 -7.90
CA THR A 191 -5.96 -7.77 -7.22
C THR A 191 -5.18 -9.04 -6.94
N PHE A 192 -5.60 -9.82 -5.94
CA PHE A 192 -5.10 -11.17 -5.75
C PHE A 192 -6.14 -12.08 -5.08
N SER A 193 -6.07 -13.37 -5.38
CA SER A 193 -6.89 -14.41 -4.75
C SER A 193 -6.05 -15.22 -3.80
N VAL A 194 -6.53 -15.39 -2.57
CA VAL A 194 -5.98 -16.35 -1.63
C VAL A 194 -6.83 -17.62 -1.68
N LYS A 195 -6.19 -18.76 -1.97
CA LYS A 195 -6.83 -20.09 -1.99
C LYS A 195 -6.56 -20.85 -0.71
#